data_AF-A0A317P2T7-F1
#
_entry.id   AF-A0A317P2T7-F1
#
_cell.length_a   1.000
_cell.length_b   1.000
_cell.length_c   1.000
_cell.angle_alpha   90.00
_cell.angle_beta   90.00
_cell.angle_gamma   90.00
#
_symmetry.space_group_name_H-M   'P 1'
#
loop_
_entity.id
_entity.type
_entity.pdbx_description
1 polymer ?
#
loop_
_entity_poly.entity_id
_entity_poly.type
_entity_poly.pdbx_seq_one_letter_code
_entity_poly.pdbx_strand_id
1 'polypeptide(L)'
;MEVPLDYADPGGRVIQVAISRTEATGDRLGSVLFLPGGPGQSGLWMANEATATQIARRFDRIGIDPRGIGASRPALSCRTAREIDAWRALPPSANTPAGIATTEAEFRDCAELCARNNGTDLLAHLGTREAAQDPQIAGFQHAFDSFATHCAWVRSECALGYDEYLASDALRELLEPLLTAPAPTTDPRGLSYSDAVEAVLFSLYHQNGWDDLATGLAELRAGRGDTLLWLADWSWGRREDGTYPRSSDAHAAIRCVDGPPTHDREAVARLDVDYRRAAPFLDDGRGTGAAPKDLCAFWPVPNTLEPHPLSIPGLPRTVVVSTTGDPATPHEEGIALARRLGAVLLTYRGNQHTVAFQGNRCVDYAVARYLIDLVPPPDEFVC
;
A
#
# COMPACT_ATOMS: atom_id res chain seq x y z
N MET A 1 -5.45 -25.45 -0.18
CA MET A 1 -4.33 -26.22 0.40
C MET A 1 -4.41 -26.12 1.91
N GLU A 2 -4.23 -27.22 2.65
CA GLU A 2 -4.21 -27.18 4.12
C GLU A 2 -2.78 -26.97 4.62
N VAL A 3 -2.61 -26.13 5.64
CA VAL A 3 -1.33 -25.87 6.33
C VAL A 3 -1.57 -25.77 7.83
N PRO A 4 -0.58 -26.08 8.69
CA PRO A 4 -0.72 -25.84 10.12
C PRO A 4 -0.82 -24.34 10.42
N LEU A 5 -1.64 -23.98 11.41
CA LEU A 5 -1.74 -22.61 11.91
C LEU A 5 -0.41 -22.17 12.53
N ASP A 6 0.08 -23.00 13.47
CA ASP A 6 1.37 -22.87 14.11
C ASP A 6 2.32 -23.96 13.58
N TYR A 7 3.45 -23.54 13.01
CA TYR A 7 4.46 -24.46 12.50
C TYR A 7 5.31 -25.10 13.61
N ALA A 8 5.28 -24.57 14.84
CA ALA A 8 5.86 -25.22 16.01
C ALA A 8 5.00 -26.39 16.52
N ASP A 9 3.70 -26.41 16.17
CA ASP A 9 2.77 -27.51 16.42
C ASP A 9 2.11 -28.00 15.10
N PRO A 10 2.85 -28.70 14.23
CA PRO A 10 2.35 -29.14 12.93
C PRO A 10 1.20 -30.17 13.01
N GLY A 11 0.96 -30.77 14.18
CA GLY A 11 -0.17 -31.67 14.43
C GLY A 11 -1.42 -30.96 14.97
N GLY A 12 -1.32 -29.66 15.23
CA GLY A 12 -2.38 -28.84 15.80
C GLY A 12 -3.43 -28.39 14.78
N ARG A 13 -3.97 -27.20 15.00
CA ARG A 13 -5.05 -26.63 14.17
C ARG A 13 -4.55 -26.37 12.75
N VAL A 14 -5.33 -26.79 11.75
CA VAL A 14 -5.07 -26.51 10.33
C VAL A 14 -5.89 -25.33 9.82
N ILE A 15 -5.35 -24.62 8.84
CA ILE A 15 -6.01 -23.56 8.09
C ILE A 15 -5.95 -23.85 6.59
N GLN A 16 -6.83 -23.22 5.82
CA GLN A 16 -6.91 -23.37 4.37
C GLN A 16 -6.34 -22.15 3.68
N VAL A 17 -5.37 -22.37 2.80
CA VAL A 17 -4.79 -21.38 1.90
C VAL A 17 -5.37 -21.57 0.50
N ALA A 18 -5.94 -20.50 -0.06
CA ALA A 18 -6.49 -20.51 -1.41
C ALA A 18 -5.40 -20.24 -2.45
N ILE A 19 -5.47 -20.98 -3.56
CA ILE A 19 -4.50 -20.91 -4.65
C ILE A 19 -5.28 -20.86 -5.96
N SER A 20 -4.79 -20.04 -6.89
CA SER A 20 -5.21 -19.96 -8.28
C SER A 20 -4.08 -20.46 -9.16
N ARG A 21 -4.42 -21.07 -10.29
CA ARG A 21 -3.44 -21.57 -11.27
C ARG A 21 -3.97 -21.34 -12.68
N THR A 22 -3.16 -20.70 -13.51
CA THR A 22 -3.33 -20.70 -14.95
C THR A 22 -2.18 -21.48 -15.57
N GLU A 23 -2.50 -22.56 -16.29
CA GLU A 23 -1.49 -23.48 -16.84
C GLU A 23 -0.66 -22.83 -17.95
N ALA A 24 0.58 -23.31 -18.10
CA ALA A 24 1.43 -22.95 -19.22
C ALA A 24 0.77 -23.33 -20.55
N THR A 25 0.86 -22.44 -21.54
CA THR A 25 0.26 -22.66 -22.87
C THR A 25 1.18 -23.39 -23.87
N GLY A 26 2.42 -23.70 -23.47
CA GLY A 26 3.42 -24.37 -24.30
C GLY A 26 4.32 -25.30 -23.50
N ASP A 27 5.61 -25.35 -23.86
CA ASP A 27 6.59 -26.23 -23.21
C ASP A 27 6.89 -25.76 -21.78
N ARG A 28 6.20 -26.39 -20.84
CA ARG A 28 6.24 -26.08 -19.40
C ARG A 28 7.59 -26.42 -18.77
N LEU A 29 8.23 -25.40 -18.20
CA LEU A 29 9.41 -25.49 -17.35
C LEU A 29 9.07 -25.70 -15.87
N GLY A 30 7.97 -25.12 -15.39
CA GLY A 30 7.61 -25.18 -13.97
C GLY A 30 6.44 -24.29 -13.60
N SER A 31 6.47 -23.75 -12.38
CA SER A 31 5.49 -22.78 -11.88
C SER A 31 6.19 -21.52 -11.39
N VAL A 32 5.59 -20.35 -11.63
CA VAL A 32 5.98 -19.07 -11.02
C VAL A 32 4.87 -18.64 -10.08
N LEU A 33 5.26 -18.36 -8.83
CA LEU A 33 4.37 -17.80 -7.81
C LEU A 33 4.51 -16.28 -7.82
N PHE A 34 3.38 -15.60 -7.91
CA PHE A 34 3.29 -14.15 -7.83
C PHE A 34 2.63 -13.74 -6.51
N LEU A 35 3.12 -12.66 -5.92
CA LEU A 35 2.61 -12.08 -4.68
C LEU A 35 2.36 -10.58 -4.88
N PRO A 36 1.15 -10.06 -4.59
CA PRO A 36 0.79 -8.66 -4.81
C PRO A 36 1.39 -7.68 -3.79
N GLY A 37 1.82 -8.17 -2.62
CA GLY A 37 2.19 -7.30 -1.50
C GLY A 37 0.96 -6.80 -0.73
N GLY A 38 0.99 -5.53 -0.32
CA GLY A 38 0.01 -4.92 0.58
C GLY A 38 0.63 -4.62 1.95
N PRO A 39 0.80 -5.61 2.85
CA PRO A 39 0.22 -6.95 2.88
C PRO A 39 -1.32 -6.92 2.94
N GLY A 40 -1.99 -8.08 2.83
CA GLY A 40 -3.46 -8.18 2.95
C GLY A 40 -4.22 -8.25 1.61
N GLN A 41 -3.57 -7.96 0.49
CA GLN A 41 -4.22 -8.09 -0.82
C GLN A 41 -4.41 -9.56 -1.22
N SER A 42 -5.54 -9.86 -1.86
CA SER A 42 -5.76 -11.17 -2.47
C SER A 42 -4.79 -11.34 -3.64
N GLY A 43 -4.12 -12.49 -3.70
CA GLY A 43 -3.20 -12.82 -4.79
C GLY A 43 -3.80 -13.76 -5.83
N LEU A 44 -5.05 -14.20 -5.71
CA LEU A 44 -5.65 -15.14 -6.70
C LEU A 44 -5.71 -14.58 -8.13
N TRP A 45 -5.81 -13.27 -8.29
CA TRP A 45 -5.82 -12.67 -9.62
C TRP A 45 -4.44 -12.71 -10.29
N MET A 46 -3.36 -12.86 -9.50
CA MET A 46 -1.98 -12.88 -9.98
C MET A 46 -1.65 -14.10 -10.87
N ALA A 47 -2.49 -15.13 -10.91
CA ALA A 47 -2.35 -16.19 -11.92
C ALA A 47 -2.51 -15.67 -13.37
N ASN A 48 -3.07 -14.47 -13.55
CA ASN A 48 -3.18 -13.79 -14.85
C ASN A 48 -1.99 -12.88 -15.16
N GLU A 49 -1.02 -12.76 -14.26
CA GLU A 49 0.18 -11.96 -14.51
C GLU A 49 1.00 -12.49 -15.69
N ALA A 50 1.80 -11.60 -16.28
CA ALA A 50 2.73 -11.94 -17.35
C ALA A 50 2.09 -12.62 -18.59
N THR A 51 0.76 -12.53 -18.78
CA THR A 51 0.01 -13.17 -19.88
C THR A 51 0.55 -12.77 -21.25
N ALA A 52 0.98 -11.52 -21.40
CA ALA A 52 1.52 -10.98 -22.65
C ALA A 52 3.01 -11.31 -22.89
N THR A 53 3.63 -12.16 -22.06
CA THR A 53 5.07 -12.47 -22.13
C THR A 53 5.32 -13.95 -22.41
N GLN A 54 6.60 -14.31 -22.64
CA GLN A 54 6.99 -15.72 -22.79
C GLN A 54 6.76 -16.54 -21.51
N ILE A 55 6.60 -15.91 -20.34
CA ILE A 55 6.30 -16.60 -19.08
C ILE A 55 5.03 -17.44 -19.21
N ALA A 56 3.96 -16.90 -19.82
CA ALA A 56 2.68 -17.62 -19.97
C ALA A 56 2.77 -18.89 -20.84
N ARG A 57 3.83 -19.02 -21.66
CA ARG A 57 4.10 -20.23 -22.44
C ARG A 57 4.94 -21.25 -21.68
N ARG A 58 5.78 -20.81 -20.75
CA ARG A 58 6.80 -21.64 -20.10
C ARG A 58 6.49 -21.99 -18.65
N PHE A 59 5.60 -21.27 -17.98
CA PHE A 59 5.29 -21.50 -16.58
C PHE A 59 3.80 -21.56 -16.33
N ASP A 60 3.39 -22.46 -15.44
CA ASP A 60 2.14 -22.26 -14.73
C ASP A 60 2.27 -21.01 -13.87
N ARG A 61 1.24 -20.19 -13.84
CA ARG A 61 1.25 -18.97 -13.06
C ARG A 61 0.33 -19.17 -11.88
N ILE A 62 0.89 -18.97 -10.70
CA ILE A 62 0.24 -19.25 -9.43
C ILE A 62 0.04 -17.95 -8.69
N GLY A 63 -1.20 -17.70 -8.31
CA GLY A 63 -1.56 -16.67 -7.35
C GLY A 63 -2.03 -17.32 -6.06
N ILE A 64 -1.72 -16.71 -4.91
CA ILE A 64 -2.06 -17.24 -3.59
C ILE A 64 -2.77 -16.17 -2.78
N ASP A 65 -3.82 -16.56 -2.06
CA ASP A 65 -4.25 -15.77 -0.91
C ASP A 65 -3.52 -16.30 0.32
N PRO A 66 -2.67 -15.50 0.99
CA PRO A 66 -2.04 -15.97 2.21
C PRO A 66 -3.07 -16.25 3.31
N ARG A 67 -2.60 -16.83 4.42
CA ARG A 67 -3.41 -17.06 5.63
C ARG A 67 -4.19 -15.80 6.04
N GLY A 68 -5.47 -15.95 6.41
CA GLY A 68 -6.31 -14.81 6.80
C GLY A 68 -6.82 -13.92 5.67
N ILE A 69 -6.35 -14.10 4.42
CA ILE A 69 -6.64 -13.19 3.30
C ILE A 69 -7.64 -13.81 2.32
N GLY A 70 -8.52 -12.99 1.75
CA GLY A 70 -9.36 -13.35 0.60
C GLY A 70 -10.17 -14.64 0.78
N ALA A 71 -9.93 -15.62 -0.08
CA ALA A 71 -10.57 -16.93 -0.08
C ALA A 71 -9.96 -17.93 0.92
N SER A 72 -8.81 -17.62 1.54
CA SER A 72 -8.22 -18.44 2.60
C SER A 72 -9.11 -18.47 3.86
N ARG A 73 -9.05 -19.55 4.64
CA ARG A 73 -9.90 -19.76 5.81
C ARG A 73 -9.10 -20.16 7.05
N PRO A 74 -9.41 -19.59 8.23
CA PRO A 74 -10.38 -18.51 8.45
C PRO A 74 -9.90 -17.20 7.81
N ALA A 75 -10.83 -16.43 7.25
CA ALA A 75 -10.51 -15.11 6.70
C ALA A 75 -10.67 -14.07 7.81
N LEU A 76 -9.70 -13.17 7.92
CA LEU A 76 -9.64 -12.15 8.95
C LEU A 76 -10.79 -11.15 8.79
N SER A 77 -11.47 -10.76 9.86
CA SER A 77 -12.49 -9.70 9.82
C SER A 77 -12.42 -8.89 11.10
N CYS A 78 -12.11 -7.61 11.02
CA CYS A 78 -12.16 -6.69 12.15
C CYS A 78 -13.43 -5.85 12.06
N ARG A 79 -13.63 -5.08 10.99
CA ARG A 79 -14.79 -4.17 10.85
C ARG A 79 -15.82 -4.68 9.86
N THR A 80 -17.07 -4.27 10.07
CA THR A 80 -18.14 -4.39 9.08
C THR A 80 -18.02 -3.27 8.02
N ALA A 81 -18.60 -3.48 6.84
CA ALA A 81 -18.61 -2.47 5.78
C ALA A 81 -19.17 -1.11 6.24
N ARG A 82 -20.22 -1.13 7.07
CA ARG A 82 -20.82 0.07 7.66
C ARG A 82 -19.88 0.78 8.64
N GLU A 83 -19.08 0.04 9.41
CA GLU A 83 -18.09 0.63 10.30
C GLU A 83 -16.91 1.22 9.53
N ILE A 84 -16.53 0.62 8.40
CA ILE A 84 -15.52 1.19 7.49
C ILE A 84 -16.05 2.47 6.86
N ASP A 85 -17.25 2.48 6.29
CA ASP A 85 -17.89 3.68 5.73
C ASP A 85 -17.99 4.81 6.78
N ALA A 86 -18.41 4.48 8.02
CA ALA A 86 -18.50 5.45 9.10
C ALA A 86 -17.14 6.03 9.50
N TRP A 87 -16.10 5.20 9.55
CA TRP A 87 -14.75 5.65 9.88
C TRP A 87 -14.14 6.52 8.76
N ARG A 88 -14.33 6.15 7.50
CA ARG A 88 -13.91 6.96 6.33
C ARG A 88 -14.56 8.34 6.30
N ALA A 89 -15.78 8.47 6.81
CA ALA A 89 -16.49 9.74 6.88
C ALA A 89 -15.94 10.71 7.96
N LEU A 90 -15.14 10.22 8.91
CA LEU A 90 -14.60 11.05 9.99
C LEU A 90 -13.43 11.91 9.50
N PRO A 91 -13.42 13.22 9.78
CA PRO A 91 -12.22 14.03 9.59
C PRO A 91 -11.15 13.63 10.62
N PRO A 92 -9.86 13.78 10.31
CA PRO A 92 -8.80 13.48 11.26
C PRO A 92 -8.89 14.37 12.50
N SER A 93 -8.88 13.75 13.69
CA SER A 93 -8.80 14.48 14.96
C SER A 93 -7.56 15.37 15.00
N ALA A 94 -7.70 16.58 15.52
CA ALA A 94 -6.54 17.47 15.71
C ALA A 94 -5.58 16.86 16.74
N ASN A 95 -4.27 17.05 16.58
CA ASN A 95 -3.24 16.55 17.50
C ASN A 95 -3.18 17.30 18.86
N THR A 96 -4.33 17.77 19.34
CA THR A 96 -4.53 18.23 20.72
C THR A 96 -4.57 17.04 21.69
N PRO A 97 -4.36 17.23 23.00
CA PRO A 97 -4.47 16.12 23.97
C PRO A 97 -5.80 15.35 23.90
N ALA A 98 -6.92 16.05 23.66
CA ALA A 98 -8.23 15.44 23.51
C ALA A 98 -8.34 14.64 22.20
N GLY A 99 -7.93 15.20 21.06
CA GLY A 99 -7.96 14.51 19.78
C GLY A 99 -7.03 13.30 19.74
N ILE A 100 -5.84 13.40 20.34
CA ILE A 100 -4.93 12.25 20.50
C ILE A 100 -5.60 11.14 21.34
N ALA A 101 -6.27 11.50 22.44
CA ALA A 101 -6.98 10.51 23.25
C ALA A 101 -8.13 9.83 22.49
N THR A 102 -8.85 10.58 21.65
CA THR A 102 -9.86 10.03 20.73
C THR A 102 -9.26 9.04 19.74
N THR A 103 -8.21 9.43 19.00
CA THR A 103 -7.56 8.54 18.02
C THR A 103 -6.99 7.27 18.66
N GLU A 104 -6.32 7.40 19.82
CA GLU A 104 -5.80 6.24 20.55
C GLU A 104 -6.91 5.35 21.16
N ALA A 105 -8.10 5.89 21.43
CA ALA A 105 -9.27 5.10 21.82
C ALA A 105 -9.81 4.30 20.62
N GLU A 106 -9.95 4.93 19.44
CA GLU A 106 -10.37 4.26 18.21
C GLU A 106 -9.42 3.13 17.79
N PHE A 107 -8.11 3.32 17.96
CA PHE A 107 -7.12 2.28 17.71
C PHE A 107 -7.21 1.12 18.69
N ARG A 108 -7.46 1.37 19.97
CA ARG A 108 -7.73 0.31 20.96
C ARG A 108 -8.99 -0.46 20.60
N ASP A 109 -10.07 0.23 20.29
CA ASP A 109 -11.33 -0.40 19.91
C ASP A 109 -11.16 -1.28 18.66
N CYS A 110 -10.38 -0.83 17.69
CA CYS A 110 -10.00 -1.61 16.50
C CYS A 110 -9.23 -2.87 16.86
N ALA A 111 -8.16 -2.76 17.66
CA ALA A 111 -7.32 -3.87 18.06
C ALA A 111 -8.12 -4.92 18.85
N GLU A 112 -8.98 -4.46 19.76
CA GLU A 112 -9.88 -5.34 20.51
C GLU A 112 -10.93 -6.01 19.61
N LEU A 113 -11.50 -5.29 18.64
CA LEU A 113 -12.45 -5.85 17.69
C LEU A 113 -11.80 -6.93 16.81
N CYS A 114 -10.58 -6.69 16.34
CA CYS A 114 -9.78 -7.71 15.64
C CYS A 114 -9.57 -8.94 16.52
N ALA A 115 -9.19 -8.78 17.80
CA ALA A 115 -9.02 -9.92 18.71
C ALA A 115 -10.33 -10.67 18.98
N ARG A 116 -11.43 -9.95 19.23
CA ARG A 116 -12.75 -10.56 19.49
C ARG A 116 -13.25 -11.38 18.30
N ASN A 117 -13.08 -10.87 17.08
CA ASN A 117 -13.64 -11.50 15.89
C ASN A 117 -12.77 -12.65 15.34
N ASN A 118 -11.47 -12.67 15.64
CA ASN A 118 -10.52 -13.59 15.01
C ASN A 118 -9.81 -14.53 15.99
N GLY A 119 -9.79 -14.18 17.29
CA GLY A 119 -8.96 -14.81 18.31
C GLY A 119 -7.49 -14.37 18.21
N THR A 120 -6.81 -14.26 19.34
CA THR A 120 -5.39 -13.84 19.40
C THR A 120 -4.43 -14.84 18.76
N ASP A 121 -4.77 -16.13 18.80
CA ASP A 121 -4.00 -17.22 18.19
C ASP A 121 -3.82 -17.02 16.67
N LEU A 122 -4.89 -16.68 15.94
CA LEU A 122 -4.75 -16.38 14.51
C LEU A 122 -3.87 -15.15 14.28
N LEU A 123 -4.09 -14.07 15.04
CA LEU A 123 -3.37 -12.80 14.86
C LEU A 123 -1.86 -12.96 15.07
N ALA A 124 -1.45 -13.79 16.04
CA ALA A 124 -0.05 -14.03 16.37
C ALA A 124 0.75 -14.70 15.23
N HIS A 125 0.08 -15.24 14.20
CA HIS A 125 0.72 -16.02 13.15
C HIS A 125 0.52 -15.44 11.75
N LEU A 126 0.36 -14.10 11.60
CA LEU A 126 0.10 -13.44 10.31
C LEU A 126 1.31 -12.68 9.68
N GLY A 127 2.45 -12.51 10.36
CA GLY A 127 3.53 -11.59 9.93
C GLY A 127 4.36 -11.97 8.68
N THR A 128 4.81 -10.98 7.89
CA THR A 128 5.85 -11.01 6.85
C THR A 128 6.68 -9.70 6.53
N ARG A 129 6.97 -8.72 7.42
CA ARG A 129 7.39 -7.34 7.00
C ARG A 129 8.88 -7.08 6.78
N GLU A 130 9.14 -6.19 5.80
CA GLU A 130 10.19 -5.16 5.78
C GLU A 130 9.72 -3.82 5.15
N ALA A 131 10.45 -2.75 5.49
CA ALA A 131 10.56 -1.40 4.85
C ALA A 131 9.52 -0.29 5.13
N ALA A 132 10.02 0.95 5.02
CA ALA A 132 9.33 2.24 4.93
C ALA A 132 8.53 2.80 6.12
N GLN A 133 9.05 3.89 6.73
CA GLN A 133 8.21 4.98 7.25
C GLN A 133 8.72 6.35 6.83
N ASP A 134 10.03 6.56 6.68
CA ASP A 134 10.55 7.89 6.29
C ASP A 134 10.80 8.06 4.77
N PRO A 135 11.49 7.14 4.06
CA PRO A 135 11.79 7.33 2.63
C PRO A 135 10.54 7.34 1.77
N GLN A 136 9.57 6.48 2.11
CA GLN A 136 8.30 6.37 1.39
C GLN A 136 7.52 7.68 1.41
N ILE A 137 7.46 8.38 2.54
CA ILE A 137 6.70 9.63 2.64
C ILE A 137 7.32 10.73 1.78
N ALA A 138 8.65 10.83 1.77
CA ALA A 138 9.35 11.71 0.83
C ALA A 138 9.14 11.28 -0.64
N GLY A 139 9.06 9.97 -0.90
CA GLY A 139 8.72 9.42 -2.22
C GLY A 139 7.34 9.86 -2.71
N PHE A 140 6.34 9.85 -1.84
CA PHE A 140 5.00 10.36 -2.17
C PHE A 140 4.99 11.86 -2.44
N GLN A 141 5.76 12.68 -1.70
CA GLN A 141 5.89 14.10 -2.01
C GLN A 141 6.50 14.31 -3.39
N HIS A 142 7.58 13.59 -3.73
CA HIS A 142 8.18 13.68 -5.07
C HIS A 142 7.19 13.28 -6.18
N ALA A 143 6.39 12.23 -5.96
CA ALA A 143 5.34 11.84 -6.89
C ALA A 143 4.25 12.91 -7.00
N PHE A 144 3.87 13.55 -5.89
CA PHE A 144 2.94 14.69 -5.87
C PHE A 144 3.48 15.88 -6.66
N ASP A 145 4.74 16.25 -6.47
CA ASP A 145 5.39 17.35 -7.21
C ASP A 145 5.35 17.05 -8.72
N SER A 146 5.69 15.81 -9.10
CA SER A 146 5.62 15.35 -10.49
C SER A 146 4.20 15.42 -11.06
N PHE A 147 3.20 15.06 -10.26
CA PHE A 147 1.79 15.20 -10.63
C PHE A 147 1.38 16.67 -10.79
N ALA A 148 1.81 17.56 -9.90
CA ALA A 148 1.49 18.99 -9.99
C ALA A 148 2.05 19.60 -11.27
N THR A 149 3.29 19.27 -11.64
CA THR A 149 3.90 19.67 -12.91
C THR A 149 3.09 19.12 -14.11
N HIS A 150 2.65 17.86 -14.06
CA HIS A 150 1.80 17.27 -15.11
C HIS A 150 0.45 17.99 -15.22
N CYS A 151 -0.23 18.23 -14.10
CA CYS A 151 -1.51 18.93 -14.05
C CYS A 151 -1.40 20.33 -14.67
N ALA A 152 -0.35 21.09 -14.32
CA ALA A 152 -0.08 22.41 -14.87
C ALA A 152 0.17 22.39 -16.39
N TRP A 153 0.70 21.28 -16.92
CA TRP A 153 0.98 21.11 -18.35
C TRP A 153 -0.25 20.67 -19.17
N VAL A 154 -1.04 19.72 -18.66
CA VAL A 154 -2.18 19.13 -19.39
C VAL A 154 -3.50 19.89 -19.22
N ARG A 155 -3.67 20.69 -18.16
CA ARG A 155 -4.94 21.37 -17.85
C ARG A 155 -4.80 22.88 -18.04
N SER A 156 -5.74 23.47 -18.77
CA SER A 156 -5.87 24.94 -18.88
C SER A 156 -6.37 25.61 -17.59
N GLU A 157 -6.84 24.82 -16.62
CA GLU A 157 -7.19 25.24 -15.26
C GLU A 157 -6.80 24.14 -14.27
N CYS A 158 -5.51 23.99 -13.99
CA CYS A 158 -5.06 23.08 -12.92
C CYS A 158 -5.54 23.62 -11.56
N ALA A 159 -6.19 22.76 -10.76
CA ALA A 159 -6.73 23.14 -9.45
C ALA A 159 -5.63 23.52 -8.43
N LEU A 160 -4.41 23.02 -8.63
CA LEU A 160 -3.23 23.32 -7.80
C LEU A 160 -2.45 24.56 -8.27
N GLY A 161 -2.91 25.23 -9.34
CA GLY A 161 -2.17 26.31 -9.98
C GLY A 161 -1.07 25.81 -10.91
N TYR A 162 -0.13 26.72 -11.23
CA TYR A 162 0.95 26.49 -12.20
C TYR A 162 2.36 26.56 -11.58
N ASP A 163 2.44 26.90 -10.30
CA ASP A 163 3.68 26.95 -9.54
C ASP A 163 3.76 25.70 -8.67
N GLU A 164 4.66 24.78 -9.02
CA GLU A 164 4.84 23.52 -8.31
C GLU A 164 5.25 23.73 -6.85
N TYR A 165 5.92 24.85 -6.52
CA TYR A 165 6.30 25.16 -5.14
C TYR A 165 5.12 25.58 -4.26
N LEU A 166 3.99 25.97 -4.86
CA LEU A 166 2.76 26.33 -4.17
C LEU A 166 1.71 25.21 -4.19
N ALA A 167 1.99 24.11 -4.89
CA ALA A 167 0.99 23.05 -5.12
C ALA A 167 0.53 22.37 -3.81
N SER A 168 1.43 22.15 -2.86
CA SER A 168 1.08 21.57 -1.55
C SER A 168 0.17 22.50 -0.74
N ASP A 169 0.43 23.82 -0.78
CA ASP A 169 -0.39 24.82 -0.12
C ASP A 169 -1.77 24.93 -0.79
N ALA A 170 -1.81 24.94 -2.13
CA ALA A 170 -3.04 24.94 -2.90
C ALA A 170 -3.90 23.69 -2.64
N LEU A 171 -3.27 22.51 -2.51
CA LEU A 171 -3.98 21.29 -2.12
C LEU A 171 -4.57 21.43 -0.73
N ARG A 172 -3.77 21.91 0.25
CA ARG A 172 -4.25 22.09 1.63
C ARG A 172 -5.46 23.05 1.68
N GLU A 173 -5.39 24.19 1.00
CA GLU A 173 -6.51 25.14 0.91
C GLU A 173 -7.76 24.52 0.27
N LEU A 174 -7.58 23.68 -0.74
CA LEU A 174 -8.67 22.98 -1.41
C LEU A 174 -9.34 21.93 -0.51
N LEU A 175 -8.55 21.22 0.32
CA LEU A 175 -9.04 20.18 1.22
C LEU A 175 -9.56 20.73 2.56
N GLU A 176 -9.10 21.89 3.01
CA GLU A 176 -9.44 22.47 4.33
C GLU A 176 -10.96 22.50 4.64
N PRO A 177 -11.86 22.89 3.71
CA PRO A 177 -13.30 22.87 3.98
C PRO A 177 -13.82 21.49 4.38
N LEU A 178 -13.21 20.40 3.88
CA LEU A 178 -13.59 19.03 4.16
C LEU A 178 -13.34 18.58 5.60
N LEU A 179 -12.52 19.34 6.36
CA LEU A 179 -12.34 19.11 7.80
C LEU A 179 -13.63 19.36 8.59
N THR A 180 -14.57 20.11 8.03
CA THR A 180 -15.82 20.49 8.71
C THR A 180 -17.06 19.84 8.12
N ALA A 181 -17.10 19.66 6.79
CA ALA A 181 -18.24 19.08 6.10
C ALA A 181 -17.79 18.34 4.83
N PRO A 182 -18.32 17.14 4.55
CA PRO A 182 -18.03 16.45 3.29
C PRO A 182 -18.46 17.27 2.08
N ALA A 183 -17.69 17.21 1.00
CA ALA A 183 -18.12 17.79 -0.27
C ALA A 183 -19.29 16.97 -0.86
N PRO A 184 -20.30 17.63 -1.46
CA PRO A 184 -21.39 16.96 -2.14
C PRO A 184 -20.90 16.00 -3.23
N THR A 185 -21.53 14.83 -3.30
CA THR A 185 -21.39 13.87 -4.40
C THR A 185 -22.77 13.33 -4.78
N THR A 186 -22.84 12.60 -5.89
CA THR A 186 -24.03 11.84 -6.28
C THR A 186 -24.30 10.65 -5.34
N ASP A 187 -23.26 10.14 -4.70
CA ASP A 187 -23.37 9.14 -3.64
C ASP A 187 -23.76 9.82 -2.30
N PRO A 188 -24.67 9.23 -1.50
CA PRO A 188 -25.11 9.83 -0.25
C PRO A 188 -24.01 10.01 0.82
N ARG A 189 -22.84 9.37 0.67
CA ARG A 189 -21.72 9.50 1.62
C ARG A 189 -21.06 10.88 1.58
N GLY A 190 -21.04 11.54 0.43
CA GLY A 190 -20.18 12.70 0.19
C GLY A 190 -18.69 12.34 0.21
N LEU A 191 -17.82 13.32 -0.06
CA LEU A 191 -16.36 13.16 0.01
C LEU A 191 -15.85 13.76 1.32
N SER A 192 -15.28 12.93 2.21
CA SER A 192 -14.62 13.40 3.43
C SER A 192 -13.19 13.89 3.16
N TYR A 193 -12.58 14.57 4.14
CA TYR A 193 -11.15 14.93 4.09
C TYR A 193 -10.26 13.69 3.93
N SER A 194 -10.53 12.65 4.74
CA SER A 194 -9.76 11.41 4.75
C SER A 194 -9.85 10.68 3.41
N ASP A 195 -11.03 10.63 2.78
CA ASP A 195 -11.21 10.05 1.45
C ASP A 195 -10.51 10.89 0.37
N ALA A 196 -10.51 12.23 0.47
CA ALA A 196 -9.80 13.07 -0.49
C ALA A 196 -8.28 12.87 -0.43
N VAL A 197 -7.70 12.76 0.77
CA VAL A 197 -6.28 12.44 0.95
C VAL A 197 -5.95 11.05 0.42
N GLU A 198 -6.81 10.06 0.70
CA GLU A 198 -6.65 8.70 0.19
C GLU A 198 -6.67 8.66 -1.35
N ALA A 199 -7.60 9.40 -1.98
CA ALA A 199 -7.69 9.51 -3.43
C ALA A 199 -6.42 10.11 -4.06
N VAL A 200 -5.85 11.14 -3.43
CA VAL A 200 -4.56 11.71 -3.83
C VAL A 200 -3.47 10.64 -3.73
N LEU A 201 -3.28 10.05 -2.54
CA LEU A 201 -2.25 9.03 -2.30
C LEU A 201 -2.35 7.87 -3.29
N PHE A 202 -3.54 7.30 -3.47
CA PHE A 202 -3.79 6.20 -4.39
C PHE A 202 -3.41 6.55 -5.83
N SER A 203 -3.76 7.75 -6.28
CA SER A 203 -3.45 8.21 -7.65
C SER A 203 -1.95 8.44 -7.87
N LEU A 204 -1.17 8.65 -6.81
CA LEU A 204 0.28 8.81 -6.91
C LEU A 204 1.02 7.48 -7.12
N TYR A 205 0.38 6.32 -6.87
CA TYR A 205 0.97 5.02 -7.16
C TYR A 205 1.21 4.79 -8.65
N HIS A 206 0.40 5.38 -9.53
CA HIS A 206 0.49 5.15 -10.97
C HIS A 206 0.16 6.42 -11.77
N GLN A 207 1.04 6.79 -12.70
CA GLN A 207 0.85 7.93 -13.60
C GLN A 207 -0.46 7.91 -14.41
N ASN A 208 -1.02 6.73 -14.68
CA ASN A 208 -2.29 6.62 -15.41
C ASN A 208 -3.50 7.17 -14.64
N GLY A 209 -3.41 7.28 -13.30
CA GLY A 209 -4.46 7.88 -12.47
C GLY A 209 -4.40 9.40 -12.38
N TRP A 210 -3.37 10.05 -12.95
CA TRP A 210 -3.14 11.49 -12.78
C TRP A 210 -4.22 12.35 -13.44
N ASP A 211 -4.74 11.94 -14.60
CA ASP A 211 -5.81 12.70 -15.28
C ASP A 211 -7.14 12.62 -14.51
N ASP A 212 -7.42 11.47 -13.87
CA ASP A 212 -8.57 11.30 -12.99
C ASP A 212 -8.39 12.14 -11.72
N LEU A 213 -7.20 12.15 -11.11
CA LEU A 213 -6.89 13.00 -9.97
C LEU A 213 -7.06 14.49 -10.31
N ALA A 214 -6.52 14.95 -11.45
CA ALA A 214 -6.67 16.32 -11.90
C ALA A 214 -8.13 16.70 -12.15
N THR A 215 -8.94 15.75 -12.62
CA THR A 215 -10.39 15.92 -12.77
C THR A 215 -11.07 16.06 -11.41
N GLY A 216 -10.77 15.16 -10.47
CA GLY A 216 -11.34 15.21 -9.12
C GLY A 216 -10.99 16.47 -8.33
N LEU A 217 -9.75 16.96 -8.43
CA LEU A 217 -9.36 18.23 -7.79
C LEU A 217 -10.09 19.43 -8.44
N ALA A 218 -10.31 19.40 -9.75
CA ALA A 218 -11.09 20.44 -10.44
C ALA A 218 -12.58 20.40 -10.05
N GLU A 219 -13.16 19.21 -9.89
CA GLU A 219 -14.52 19.04 -9.36
C GLU A 219 -14.63 19.57 -7.94
N LEU A 220 -13.64 19.28 -7.09
CA LEU A 220 -13.61 19.73 -5.71
C LEU A 220 -13.54 21.26 -5.65
N ARG A 221 -12.75 21.90 -6.52
CA ARG A 221 -12.72 23.36 -6.64
C ARG A 221 -14.08 23.94 -7.02
N ALA A 222 -14.88 23.18 -7.77
CA ALA A 222 -16.25 23.52 -8.14
C ALA A 222 -17.31 23.09 -7.09
N GLY A 223 -16.88 22.55 -5.94
CA GLY A 223 -17.74 22.15 -4.83
C GLY A 223 -18.37 20.75 -4.96
N ARG A 224 -17.76 19.84 -5.74
CA ARG A 224 -18.20 18.42 -5.87
C ARG A 224 -17.05 17.44 -5.65
N GLY A 225 -17.34 16.26 -5.10
CA GLY A 225 -16.30 15.28 -4.74
C GLY A 225 -16.37 13.93 -5.46
N ASP A 226 -17.16 13.79 -6.53
CA ASP A 226 -17.49 12.49 -7.13
C ASP A 226 -16.27 11.69 -7.56
N THR A 227 -15.37 12.29 -8.35
CA THR A 227 -14.18 11.57 -8.86
C THR A 227 -13.20 11.21 -7.74
N LEU A 228 -13.00 12.09 -6.75
CA LEU A 228 -12.15 11.78 -5.60
C LEU A 228 -12.76 10.67 -4.73
N LEU A 229 -14.09 10.65 -4.54
CA LEU A 229 -14.75 9.59 -3.80
C LEU A 229 -14.62 8.24 -4.52
N TRP A 230 -14.72 8.24 -5.85
CA TRP A 230 -14.50 7.06 -6.67
C TRP A 230 -13.05 6.55 -6.55
N LEU A 231 -12.05 7.43 -6.63
CA LEU A 231 -10.64 7.07 -6.44
C LEU A 231 -10.39 6.51 -5.02
N ALA A 232 -10.99 7.11 -3.99
CA ALA A 232 -10.92 6.59 -2.62
C ALA A 232 -11.57 5.20 -2.51
N ASP A 233 -12.73 4.98 -3.13
CA ASP A 233 -13.38 3.67 -3.18
C ASP A 233 -12.50 2.61 -3.84
N TRP A 234 -11.78 2.97 -4.91
CA TRP A 234 -10.77 2.10 -5.52
C TRP A 234 -9.63 1.76 -4.57
N SER A 235 -9.09 2.75 -3.84
CA SER A 235 -8.03 2.51 -2.86
C SER A 235 -8.47 1.56 -1.75
N TRP A 236 -9.68 1.76 -1.22
CA TRP A 236 -10.26 0.90 -0.19
C TRP A 236 -10.79 -0.44 -0.73
N GLY A 237 -10.85 -0.61 -2.05
CA GLY A 237 -11.47 -1.76 -2.72
C GLY A 237 -12.98 -1.87 -2.49
N ARG A 238 -13.66 -0.77 -2.17
CA ARG A 238 -15.11 -0.75 -1.96
C ARG A 238 -15.81 -1.08 -3.28
N ARG A 239 -16.66 -2.10 -3.26
CA ARG A 239 -17.46 -2.52 -4.41
C ARG A 239 -18.71 -1.67 -4.54
N GLU A 240 -19.34 -1.70 -5.72
CA GLU A 240 -20.61 -0.99 -5.98
C GLU A 240 -21.75 -1.38 -5.02
N ASP A 241 -21.73 -2.62 -4.51
CA ASP A 241 -22.69 -3.11 -3.51
C ASP A 241 -22.38 -2.63 -2.08
N GLY A 242 -21.35 -1.80 -1.90
CA GLY A 242 -20.90 -1.26 -0.63
C GLY A 242 -20.08 -2.23 0.22
N THR A 243 -19.76 -3.41 -0.28
CA THR A 243 -18.90 -4.37 0.43
C THR A 243 -17.42 -4.05 0.24
N TYR A 244 -16.61 -4.48 1.23
CA TYR A 244 -15.17 -4.32 1.21
C TYR A 244 -14.46 -5.69 1.14
N PRO A 245 -13.27 -5.76 0.52
CA PRO A 245 -12.33 -6.85 0.79
C PRO A 245 -11.83 -6.75 2.24
N ARG A 246 -11.27 -7.84 2.75
CA ARG A 246 -10.71 -7.88 4.11
C ARG A 246 -9.25 -7.45 4.15
N SER A 247 -8.78 -6.79 3.09
CA SER A 247 -7.38 -6.46 2.87
C SER A 247 -6.86 -5.43 3.86
N SER A 248 -7.64 -4.41 4.20
CA SER A 248 -7.23 -3.38 5.16
C SER A 248 -7.08 -3.94 6.58
N ASP A 249 -8.00 -4.80 7.00
CA ASP A 249 -7.90 -5.51 8.27
C ASP A 249 -6.66 -6.43 8.29
N ALA A 250 -6.42 -7.14 7.18
CA ALA A 250 -5.27 -8.03 7.05
C ALA A 250 -3.96 -7.25 7.04
N HIS A 251 -3.91 -6.12 6.34
CA HIS A 251 -2.78 -5.22 6.34
C HIS A 251 -2.40 -4.80 7.77
N ALA A 252 -3.38 -4.31 8.54
CA ALA A 252 -3.18 -3.90 9.93
C ALA A 252 -2.67 -5.06 10.79
N ALA A 253 -3.32 -6.23 10.70
CA ALA A 253 -2.97 -7.37 11.53
C ALA A 253 -1.57 -7.93 11.24
N ILE A 254 -1.21 -8.01 9.96
CA ILE A 254 0.10 -8.51 9.51
C ILE A 254 1.19 -7.53 9.96
N ARG A 255 1.02 -6.24 9.67
CA ARG A 255 1.99 -5.19 10.02
C ARG A 255 2.29 -5.13 11.51
N CYS A 256 1.29 -5.38 12.37
CA CYS A 256 1.47 -5.27 13.82
C CYS A 256 2.18 -6.47 14.46
N VAL A 257 2.24 -7.63 13.80
CA VAL A 257 3.01 -8.79 14.32
C VAL A 257 4.37 -8.94 13.65
N ASP A 258 4.81 -7.91 12.96
CA ASP A 258 5.89 -7.97 11.99
C ASP A 258 7.15 -7.22 12.38
N GLY A 259 7.03 -6.39 13.39
CA GLY A 259 8.12 -5.68 14.01
C GLY A 259 7.64 -5.08 15.32
N PRO A 260 8.57 -4.66 16.18
CA PRO A 260 8.21 -4.05 17.45
C PRO A 260 7.46 -2.74 17.19
N PRO A 261 6.28 -2.52 17.81
CA PRO A 261 5.62 -1.24 17.73
C PRO A 261 6.39 -0.16 18.50
N THR A 262 6.27 1.09 18.07
CA THR A 262 6.80 2.21 18.85
C THR A 262 5.81 2.60 19.95
N HIS A 263 6.26 2.54 21.21
CA HIS A 263 5.49 3.00 22.37
C HIS A 263 5.99 4.35 22.92
N ASP A 264 7.12 4.85 22.43
CA ASP A 264 7.72 6.12 22.85
C ASP A 264 6.93 7.30 22.26
N ARG A 265 6.25 8.05 23.13
CA ARG A 265 5.43 9.21 22.75
C ARG A 265 6.27 10.33 22.13
N GLU A 266 7.51 10.52 22.60
CA GLU A 266 8.39 11.56 22.05
C GLU A 266 8.93 11.14 20.68
N ALA A 267 9.21 9.85 20.47
CA ALA A 267 9.56 9.35 19.14
C ALA A 267 8.42 9.55 18.14
N VAL A 268 7.19 9.21 18.53
CA VAL A 268 6.00 9.43 17.70
C VAL A 268 5.78 10.92 17.38
N ALA A 269 5.97 11.80 18.37
CA ALA A 269 5.88 13.24 18.17
C ALA A 269 6.94 13.78 17.19
N ARG A 270 8.19 13.31 17.29
CA ARG A 270 9.26 13.66 16.34
C ARG A 270 8.94 13.18 14.92
N LEU A 271 8.43 11.94 14.80
CA LEU A 271 8.03 11.37 13.52
C LEU A 271 6.91 12.17 12.84
N ASP A 272 5.90 12.68 13.57
CA ASP A 272 4.86 13.55 12.98
C ASP A 272 5.44 14.87 12.42
N VAL A 273 6.39 15.48 13.14
CA VAL A 273 7.08 16.69 12.66
C VAL A 273 7.90 16.40 11.40
N ASP A 274 8.66 15.32 11.39
CA ASP A 274 9.47 14.92 10.25
C ASP A 274 8.60 14.52 9.05
N TYR A 275 7.48 13.83 9.29
CA TYR A 275 6.47 13.47 8.30
C TYR A 275 5.89 14.68 7.58
N ARG A 276 5.41 15.68 8.34
CA ARG A 276 4.82 16.92 7.79
C ARG A 276 5.84 17.71 6.97
N ARG A 277 7.10 17.70 7.40
CA ARG A 277 8.20 18.34 6.69
C ARG A 277 8.60 17.59 5.41
N ALA A 278 8.56 16.26 5.43
CA ALA A 278 8.93 15.43 4.28
C ALA A 278 7.85 15.37 3.21
N ALA A 279 6.57 15.47 3.60
CA ALA A 279 5.44 15.53 2.70
C ALA A 279 4.46 16.66 3.05
N PRO A 280 4.82 17.93 2.77
CA PRO A 280 3.93 19.08 2.94
C PRO A 280 2.54 18.92 2.30
N PHE A 281 2.39 18.13 1.23
CA PHE A 281 1.08 17.88 0.61
C PHE A 281 0.10 17.11 1.52
N LEU A 282 0.62 16.40 2.54
CA LEU A 282 -0.17 15.69 3.56
C LEU A 282 -0.29 16.50 4.86
N ASP A 283 0.38 17.65 4.96
CA ASP A 283 0.29 18.51 6.13
C ASP A 283 -1.04 19.27 6.13
N ASP A 284 -1.91 18.91 7.07
CA ASP A 284 -3.20 19.55 7.29
C ASP A 284 -3.10 20.90 8.03
N GLY A 285 -1.88 21.37 8.36
CA GLY A 285 -1.63 22.63 9.05
C GLY A 285 -1.96 22.62 10.56
N ARG A 286 -2.32 21.47 11.13
CA ARG A 286 -2.74 21.33 12.54
C ARG A 286 -1.72 20.60 13.42
N GLY A 287 -0.47 20.53 12.97
CA GLY A 287 0.64 19.96 13.75
C GLY A 287 0.84 20.68 15.08
N THR A 288 0.97 19.92 16.16
CA THR A 288 1.14 20.46 17.53
C THR A 288 2.50 20.12 18.15
N GLY A 289 3.34 19.36 17.43
CA GLY A 289 4.53 18.71 18.01
C GLY A 289 4.18 17.53 18.90
N ALA A 290 2.97 17.00 18.80
CA ALA A 290 2.51 15.76 19.42
C ALA A 290 1.69 14.96 18.39
N ALA A 291 1.60 13.64 18.59
CA ALA A 291 0.82 12.75 17.73
C ALA A 291 0.32 11.52 18.50
N PRO A 292 -0.78 10.89 18.04
CA PRO A 292 -1.23 9.63 18.60
C PRO A 292 -0.27 8.50 18.25
N LYS A 293 -0.10 7.54 19.17
CA LYS A 293 0.58 6.29 18.84
C LYS A 293 -0.19 5.55 17.75
N ASP A 294 0.53 4.86 16.86
CA ASP A 294 -0.08 4.01 15.82
C ASP A 294 -0.88 2.84 16.43
N LEU A 295 -1.80 2.28 15.64
CA LEU A 295 -2.59 1.09 15.95
C LEU A 295 -1.74 -0.04 16.54
N CYS A 296 -0.56 -0.31 16.01
CA CYS A 296 0.26 -1.44 16.46
C CYS A 296 0.77 -1.28 17.91
N ALA A 297 0.81 -0.06 18.45
CA ALA A 297 1.14 0.18 19.86
C ALA A 297 0.07 -0.33 20.84
N PHE A 298 -1.09 -0.76 20.32
CA PHE A 298 -2.21 -1.32 21.08
C PHE A 298 -2.53 -2.76 20.65
N TRP A 299 -1.67 -3.38 19.83
CA TRP A 299 -1.92 -4.71 19.31
C TRP A 299 -1.87 -5.77 20.44
N PRO A 300 -2.82 -6.73 20.47
CA PRO A 300 -3.02 -7.61 21.64
C PRO A 300 -2.07 -8.81 21.68
N VAL A 301 -1.19 -8.96 20.69
CA VAL A 301 -0.21 -10.06 20.58
C VAL A 301 1.17 -9.48 20.21
N PRO A 302 2.27 -10.10 20.66
CA PRO A 302 3.61 -9.62 20.34
C PRO A 302 3.93 -9.78 18.86
N ASN A 303 4.93 -9.01 18.40
CA ASN A 303 5.56 -9.25 17.11
C ASN A 303 6.31 -10.58 17.08
N THR A 304 6.37 -11.17 15.89
CA THR A 304 7.03 -12.44 15.59
C THR A 304 8.38 -12.27 14.89
N LEU A 305 8.69 -11.05 14.46
CA LEU A 305 9.92 -10.70 13.76
C LEU A 305 10.55 -9.45 14.37
N GLU A 306 11.87 -9.36 14.26
CA GLU A 306 12.68 -8.20 14.65
C GLU A 306 13.56 -7.78 13.47
N PRO A 307 13.87 -6.48 13.31
CA PRO A 307 14.81 -6.02 12.29
C PRO A 307 16.16 -6.73 12.41
N HIS A 308 16.62 -7.34 11.33
CA HIS A 308 17.88 -8.08 11.31
C HIS A 308 18.63 -7.89 9.99
N PRO A 309 19.96 -8.05 9.99
CA PRO A 309 20.72 -8.08 8.74
C PRO A 309 20.34 -9.31 7.91
N LEU A 310 20.13 -9.12 6.60
CA LEU A 310 19.95 -10.22 5.66
C LEU A 310 21.29 -10.96 5.44
N SER A 311 21.28 -12.27 5.65
CA SER A 311 22.41 -13.16 5.33
C SER A 311 21.88 -14.52 4.87
N ILE A 312 22.00 -14.80 3.57
CA ILE A 312 21.43 -15.99 2.96
C ILE A 312 22.51 -16.72 2.14
N PRO A 313 23.37 -17.53 2.81
CA PRO A 313 24.41 -18.29 2.12
C PRO A 313 23.82 -19.20 1.03
N GLY A 314 24.40 -19.16 -0.16
CA GLY A 314 23.95 -20.00 -1.28
C GLY A 314 22.70 -19.51 -2.02
N LEU A 315 22.22 -18.30 -1.73
CA LEU A 315 21.14 -17.67 -2.51
C LEU A 315 21.58 -17.56 -3.99
N PRO A 316 20.82 -18.13 -4.94
CA PRO A 316 21.07 -17.90 -6.35
C PRO A 316 20.99 -16.41 -6.68
N ARG A 317 21.75 -15.94 -7.68
CA ARG A 317 21.75 -14.52 -8.06
C ARG A 317 20.32 -14.09 -8.43
N THR A 318 19.76 -13.18 -7.63
CA THR A 318 18.41 -12.63 -7.81
C THR A 318 18.43 -11.34 -8.63
N VAL A 319 17.24 -10.88 -9.04
CA VAL A 319 17.03 -9.58 -9.69
C VAL A 319 16.10 -8.76 -8.82
N VAL A 320 16.53 -7.54 -8.47
CA VAL A 320 15.69 -6.52 -7.83
C VAL A 320 15.32 -5.49 -8.90
N VAL A 321 14.02 -5.34 -9.16
CA VAL A 321 13.51 -4.29 -10.04
C VAL A 321 13.15 -3.09 -9.17
N SER A 322 13.63 -1.90 -9.53
CA SER A 322 13.39 -0.69 -8.76
C SER A 322 13.13 0.51 -9.67
N THR A 323 12.06 1.25 -9.38
CA THR A 323 11.64 2.41 -10.18
C THR A 323 12.20 3.69 -9.56
N THR A 324 12.73 4.61 -10.39
CA THR A 324 13.38 5.84 -9.89
C THR A 324 12.45 6.78 -9.13
N GLY A 325 11.18 6.86 -9.54
CA GLY A 325 10.14 7.67 -8.90
C GLY A 325 9.05 6.81 -8.25
N ASP A 326 9.42 5.66 -7.68
CA ASP A 326 8.48 4.84 -6.89
C ASP A 326 8.11 5.58 -5.59
N PRO A 327 6.84 5.93 -5.36
CA PRO A 327 6.46 6.61 -4.13
C PRO A 327 6.42 5.67 -2.92
N ALA A 328 6.08 4.39 -3.13
CA ALA A 328 5.79 3.47 -2.05
C ALA A 328 7.03 2.68 -1.61
N THR A 329 7.90 2.31 -2.55
CA THR A 329 9.18 1.62 -2.29
C THR A 329 10.31 2.36 -3.01
N PRO A 330 10.82 3.46 -2.43
CA PRO A 330 11.77 4.36 -3.09
C PRO A 330 13.01 3.66 -3.65
N HIS A 331 13.59 4.25 -4.69
CA HIS A 331 14.68 3.64 -5.45
C HIS A 331 15.87 3.23 -4.58
N GLU A 332 16.19 4.05 -3.58
CA GLU A 332 17.28 3.84 -2.63
C GLU A 332 17.08 2.57 -1.80
N GLU A 333 15.84 2.23 -1.46
CA GLU A 333 15.51 0.98 -0.77
C GLU A 333 15.75 -0.23 -1.68
N GLY A 334 15.39 -0.13 -2.96
CA GLY A 334 15.70 -1.14 -3.97
C GLY A 334 17.20 -1.35 -4.16
N ILE A 335 17.98 -0.27 -4.21
CA ILE A 335 19.45 -0.32 -4.25
C ILE A 335 20.00 -1.01 -2.99
N ALA A 336 19.49 -0.64 -1.81
CA ALA A 336 19.93 -1.22 -0.54
C ALA A 336 19.62 -2.72 -0.46
N LEU A 337 18.42 -3.13 -0.88
CA LEU A 337 18.03 -4.53 -0.94
C LEU A 337 18.90 -5.32 -1.92
N ALA A 338 19.15 -4.79 -3.12
CA ALA A 338 20.00 -5.45 -4.10
C ALA A 338 21.41 -5.69 -3.56
N ARG A 339 22.00 -4.69 -2.87
CA ARG A 339 23.31 -4.83 -2.21
C ARG A 339 23.30 -5.89 -1.12
N ARG A 340 22.26 -5.93 -0.27
CA ARG A 340 22.13 -6.92 0.82
C ARG A 340 21.98 -8.35 0.30
N LEU A 341 21.27 -8.53 -0.81
CA LEU A 341 21.06 -9.84 -1.43
C LEU A 341 22.21 -10.28 -2.36
N GLY A 342 23.11 -9.37 -2.76
CA GLY A 342 24.04 -9.62 -3.87
C GLY A 342 23.30 -9.78 -5.21
N ALA A 343 22.16 -9.13 -5.36
CA ALA A 343 21.29 -9.20 -6.53
C ALA A 343 21.78 -8.28 -7.65
N VAL A 344 21.31 -8.55 -8.88
CA VAL A 344 21.34 -7.56 -9.96
C VAL A 344 20.25 -6.53 -9.72
N LEU A 345 20.60 -5.25 -9.82
CA LEU A 345 19.62 -4.16 -9.85
C LEU A 345 19.21 -3.89 -11.29
N LEU A 346 17.92 -4.02 -11.58
CA LEU A 346 17.28 -3.52 -12.79
C LEU A 346 16.55 -2.22 -12.42
N THR A 347 17.03 -1.09 -12.93
CA THR A 347 16.39 0.21 -12.73
C THR A 347 15.36 0.46 -13.81
N TYR A 348 14.18 0.96 -13.45
CA TYR A 348 13.21 1.53 -14.39
C TYR A 348 13.07 3.04 -14.16
N ARG A 349 13.19 3.84 -15.22
CA ARG A 349 12.98 5.29 -15.17
C ARG A 349 11.51 5.66 -15.39
N GLY A 350 10.81 5.93 -14.30
CA GLY A 350 9.41 6.39 -14.33
C GLY A 350 8.92 6.80 -12.95
N ASN A 351 7.68 7.31 -12.87
CA ASN A 351 6.98 7.55 -11.60
C ASN A 351 5.80 6.59 -11.48
N GLN A 352 6.04 5.46 -10.85
CA GLN A 352 5.01 4.46 -10.54
C GLN A 352 5.55 3.50 -9.49
N HIS A 353 4.64 2.90 -8.73
CA HIS A 353 4.96 1.79 -7.86
C HIS A 353 5.00 0.48 -8.64
N THR A 354 6.13 -0.22 -8.60
CA THR A 354 6.42 -1.45 -9.39
C THR A 354 6.36 -1.24 -10.91
N VAL A 355 6.73 -2.23 -11.73
CA VAL A 355 6.68 -2.11 -13.22
C VAL A 355 6.72 -3.44 -13.97
N ALA A 356 7.25 -4.51 -13.37
CA ALA A 356 7.36 -5.81 -14.03
C ALA A 356 5.98 -6.37 -14.43
N PHE A 357 5.87 -6.82 -15.67
CA PHE A 357 4.66 -7.37 -16.31
C PHE A 357 3.51 -6.39 -16.53
N GLN A 358 3.78 -5.09 -16.44
CA GLN A 358 2.80 -4.01 -16.64
C GLN A 358 2.92 -3.35 -18.02
N GLY A 359 3.51 -4.05 -19.00
CA GLY A 359 3.57 -3.63 -20.40
C GLY A 359 4.87 -2.93 -20.81
N ASN A 360 5.81 -2.69 -19.89
CA ASN A 360 7.13 -2.17 -20.25
C ASN A 360 7.97 -3.29 -20.89
N ARG A 361 8.13 -3.22 -22.21
CA ARG A 361 8.84 -4.26 -22.98
C ARG A 361 10.29 -4.48 -22.56
N CYS A 362 10.98 -3.45 -22.08
CA CYS A 362 12.38 -3.56 -21.63
C CYS A 362 12.46 -4.36 -20.33
N VAL A 363 11.65 -3.99 -19.34
CA VAL A 363 11.56 -4.68 -18.04
C VAL A 363 11.05 -6.11 -18.24
N ASP A 364 9.93 -6.28 -18.95
CA ASP A 364 9.27 -7.58 -19.12
C ASP A 364 10.18 -8.58 -19.83
N TYR A 365 10.93 -8.13 -20.85
CA TYR A 365 11.89 -8.98 -21.54
C TYR A 365 13.05 -9.39 -20.62
N ALA A 366 13.61 -8.45 -19.85
CA ALA A 366 14.73 -8.71 -18.96
C ALA A 366 14.35 -9.69 -17.83
N VAL A 367 13.18 -9.48 -17.20
CA VAL A 367 12.67 -10.38 -16.16
C VAL A 367 12.30 -11.75 -16.74
N ALA A 368 11.65 -11.79 -17.91
CA ALA A 368 11.28 -13.07 -18.53
C ALA A 368 12.51 -13.90 -18.92
N ARG A 369 13.56 -13.26 -19.45
CA ARG A 369 14.82 -13.92 -19.78
C ARG A 369 15.52 -14.47 -18.53
N TYR A 370 15.50 -13.74 -17.42
CA TYR A 370 16.03 -14.25 -16.16
C TYR A 370 15.27 -15.49 -15.68
N LEU A 371 13.93 -15.46 -15.69
CA LEU A 371 13.13 -16.60 -15.21
C LEU A 371 13.21 -17.83 -16.13
N ILE A 372 13.28 -17.64 -17.45
CA ILE A 372 13.26 -18.74 -18.43
C ILE A 372 14.68 -19.30 -18.66
N ASP A 373 15.64 -18.43 -18.89
CA ASP A 373 16.98 -18.81 -19.34
C ASP A 373 18.02 -18.76 -18.21
N LEU A 374 17.63 -18.31 -17.01
CA LEU A 374 18.52 -18.09 -15.86
C LEU A 374 19.66 -17.12 -16.18
N VAL A 375 19.42 -16.20 -17.12
CA VAL A 375 20.37 -15.15 -17.51
C VAL A 375 19.91 -13.81 -16.91
N PRO A 376 20.59 -13.30 -15.87
CA PRO A 376 20.24 -12.01 -15.29
C PRO A 376 20.60 -10.87 -16.26
N PRO A 377 19.98 -9.68 -16.09
CA PRO A 377 20.43 -8.47 -16.78
C PRO A 377 21.90 -8.16 -16.47
N PRO A 378 22.57 -7.35 -17.31
CA PRO A 378 23.85 -6.75 -16.94
C PRO A 378 23.76 -6.01 -15.59
N ASP A 379 24.88 -5.87 -14.89
CA ASP A 379 24.92 -5.01 -13.71
C ASP A 379 24.57 -3.56 -14.11
N GLU A 380 23.80 -2.88 -13.26
CA GLU A 380 23.30 -1.52 -13.50
C GLU A 380 22.46 -1.39 -14.79
N PHE A 381 21.67 -2.41 -15.12
CA PHE A 381 20.78 -2.37 -16.29
C PHE A 381 19.63 -1.39 -16.09
N VAL A 382 19.43 -0.51 -17.08
CA VAL A 382 18.43 0.56 -17.02
C VAL A 382 17.40 0.38 -18.15
N CYS A 383 16.15 0.29 -17.73
CA CYS A 383 14.96 0.64 -18.47
C CYS A 383 14.41 1.97 -17.89
#